data_AF-A0A968FU69-F1
#
_entry.id   AF-A0A968FU69-F1
#
_cell.length_a   1.000
_cell.length_b   1.000
_cell.length_c   1.000
_cell.angle_alpha   90.00
_cell.angle_beta   90.00
_cell.angle_gamma   90.00
#
_symmetry.space_group_name_H-M   'P 1'
#
loop_
_entity.id
_entity.type
_entity.pdbx_description
1 polymer ?
#
loop_
_entity_poly.entity_id
_entity_poly.type
_entity_poly.pdbx_seq_one_letter_code
_entity_poly.pdbx_strand_id
1 'polypeptide(L)' 'LGVAGYPEGHQECPDKQKDWEHLKRKVDGGADFIVTQLFFDNRYFLEFRDRVAALGIRVPILPGI' A
#
# COMPACT_ATOMS: atom_id res chain seq x y z
N LEU A 1 -13.94 5.84 -2.94
CA LEU A 1 -12.92 5.62 -3.99
C LEU A 1 -11.83 4.72 -3.44
N GLY A 2 -11.56 3.58 -4.09
CA GLY A 2 -10.49 2.67 -3.69
C GLY A 2 -9.24 2.87 -4.55
N VAL A 3 -8.05 2.59 -3.99
CA VAL A 3 -6.78 2.65 -4.73
C VAL A 3 -5.97 1.36 -4.58
N ALA A 4 -5.15 1.05 -5.57
CA ALA A 4 -4.23 -0.08 -5.53
C ALA A 4 -3.00 0.21 -4.64
N GLY A 5 -2.61 -0.79 -3.85
CA GLY A 5 -1.35 -0.85 -3.11
C GLY A 5 -0.55 -2.10 -3.47
N TYR A 6 0.78 -2.02 -3.39
CA TYR A 6 1.68 -3.09 -3.79
C TYR A 6 2.58 -3.49 -2.60
N PRO A 7 2.29 -4.61 -1.90
CA PRO A 7 3.09 -5.05 -0.75
C PRO A 7 4.56 -5.34 -1.09
N GLU A 8 4.81 -5.83 -2.31
CA GLU A 8 6.14 -6.08 -2.85
C GLU A 8 6.75 -4.86 -3.58
N GLY A 9 6.01 -3.75 -3.64
CA GLY A 9 6.35 -2.55 -4.41
C GLY A 9 5.95 -2.66 -5.88
N HIS A 10 5.62 -1.51 -6.48
CA HIS A 10 5.36 -1.43 -7.92
C HIS A 10 6.64 -1.60 -8.74
N GLN A 11 6.60 -2.38 -9.82
CA GLN A 11 7.79 -2.67 -10.65
C GLN A 11 8.42 -1.43 -11.31
N GLU A 12 7.60 -0.42 -11.60
CA GLU A 12 8.07 0.85 -12.18
C GLU A 12 8.60 1.85 -11.13
N CYS A 13 8.47 1.53 -9.84
CA CYS A 13 9.05 2.34 -8.77
C CYS A 13 10.49 1.90 -8.49
N PRO A 14 11.41 2.85 -8.24
CA PRO A 14 12.82 2.53 -7.98
C PRO A 14 13.02 1.78 -6.66
N ASP A 15 12.10 1.92 -5.72
CA ASP A 15 12.10 1.23 -4.43
C ASP A 15 10.69 1.24 -3.81
N LYS A 16 10.45 0.36 -2.83
CA LYS A 16 9.17 0.25 -2.12
C LYS A 16 8.78 1.51 -1.38
N GLN A 17 9.78 2.23 -0.84
CA GLN A 17 9.54 3.41 -0.01
C GLN A 17 8.89 4.53 -0.83
N LYS A 18 9.40 4.81 -2.03
CA LYS A 18 8.78 5.80 -2.94
C LYS A 18 7.40 5.36 -3.41
N ASP A 19 7.19 4.08 -3.70
CA ASP A 19 5.87 3.58 -4.06
C ASP A 19 4.84 3.82 -2.94
N TRP A 20 5.23 3.60 -1.69
CA TRP A 20 4.37 3.85 -0.53
C TRP A 20 4.17 5.35 -0.24
N GLU A 21 5.14 6.20 -0.54
CA GLU A 21 4.96 7.66 -0.51
C GLU A 21 3.97 8.13 -1.58
N HIS A 22 4.00 7.56 -2.78
CA HIS A 22 2.98 7.80 -3.81
C HIS A 22 1.61 7.29 -3.38
N LEU A 23 1.56 6.12 -2.73
CA LEU A 23 0.34 5.61 -2.12
C LEU A 23 -0.23 6.59 -1.09
N LYS A 24 0.61 7.17 -0.23
CA LYS A 24 0.19 8.21 0.71
C LYS A 24 -0.45 9.40 -0.01
N ARG A 25 0.16 9.90 -1.08
CA ARG A 25 -0.41 11.02 -1.87
C ARG A 25 -1.79 10.67 -2.45
N LYS A 26 -1.99 9.43 -2.90
CA LYS A 26 -3.30 8.95 -3.37
C LYS A 26 -4.34 8.95 -2.24
N VAL A 27 -3.94 8.52 -1.04
CA VAL A 27 -4.82 8.52 0.15
C VAL A 27 -5.14 9.94 0.62
N ASP A 28 -4.12 10.80 0.70
CA ASP A 28 -4.28 12.21 1.06
C ASP A 28 -5.17 12.96 0.03
N GLY A 29 -5.25 12.46 -1.21
CA GLY A 29 -6.17 12.93 -2.25
C GLY A 29 -7.62 12.48 -2.11
N GLY A 30 -7.97 11.74 -1.05
CA GLY A 30 -9.34 11.33 -0.72
C GLY A 30 -9.69 9.88 -1.07
N ALA A 31 -8.71 8.97 -1.09
CA ALA A 31 -9.03 7.54 -1.17
C ALA A 31 -9.59 7.03 0.16
N ASP A 32 -10.62 6.19 0.12
CA ASP A 32 -11.32 5.69 1.31
C ASP A 32 -10.76 4.34 1.80
N PHE A 33 -10.10 3.58 0.93
CA PHE A 33 -9.49 2.30 1.25
C PHE A 33 -8.44 1.89 0.21
N ILE A 34 -7.59 0.93 0.59
CA ILE A 34 -6.55 0.35 -0.26
C ILE A 34 -6.88 -1.12 -0.50
N VAL A 35 -6.76 -1.59 -1.75
CA VAL A 35 -6.76 -3.01 -2.09
C VAL A 35 -5.37 -3.39 -2.57
N THR A 36 -4.79 -4.46 -2.02
CA THR A 36 -3.44 -4.88 -2.40
C THR A 36 -3.45 -5.73 -3.66
N GLN A 37 -2.36 -5.68 -4.43
CA GLN A 37 -2.04 -6.73 -5.39
C GLN A 37 -1.88 -8.08 -4.67
N LEU A 38 -2.09 -9.19 -5.39
CA LEU A 38 -1.82 -10.56 -4.94
C LEU A 38 -0.41 -10.69 -4.37
N PHE A 39 -0.29 -11.44 -3.28
CA PHE A 39 0.98 -11.86 -2.69
C PHE A 39 0.83 -13.31 -2.19
N PHE A 40 1.92 -14.07 -2.23
CA PHE A 40 1.94 -15.46 -1.72
C PHE A 40 2.52 -15.56 -0.31
N ASP A 41 3.25 -14.53 0.12
CA ASP A 41 3.91 -14.49 1.43
C ASP A 41 3.30 -13.39 2.30
N ASN A 42 2.65 -13.81 3.38
CA ASN A 42 1.99 -12.90 4.33
C ASN A 42 2.95 -11.88 4.95
N ARG A 43 4.27 -12.16 4.98
CA ARG A 43 5.28 -11.22 5.49
C ARG A 43 5.28 -9.91 4.70
N TYR A 44 5.05 -9.95 3.39
CA TYR A 44 4.96 -8.74 2.57
C TYR A 44 3.76 -7.88 2.94
N PHE A 45 2.60 -8.49 3.16
CA PHE A 45 1.41 -7.76 3.58
C PHE A 45 1.58 -7.13 4.97
N LEU A 46 2.15 -7.88 5.92
CA LEU A 46 2.38 -7.38 7.29
C LEU A 46 3.39 -6.23 7.30
N GLU A 47 4.51 -6.37 6.58
CA GLU A 47 5.50 -5.30 6.44
C GLU A 47 4.87 -4.06 5.79
N PHE A 48 4.14 -4.25 4.68
CA PHE A 48 3.43 -3.18 3.99
C PHE A 48 2.49 -2.43 4.94
N ARG A 49 1.62 -3.15 5.66
CA ARG A 49 0.66 -2.58 6.63
C ARG A 49 1.37 -1.71 7.65
N ASP A 50 2.45 -2.20 8.26
CA ASP A 50 3.16 -1.48 9.32
C ASP A 50 3.87 -0.25 8.78
N ARG A 51 4.46 -0.36 7.58
CA ARG A 51 5.17 0.74 6.90
C ARG A 51 4.23 1.85 6.47
N VAL A 52 3.11 1.52 5.83
CA VAL A 52 2.15 2.54 5.39
C VAL A 52 1.46 3.20 6.59
N ALA A 53 1.21 2.46 7.68
CA ALA A 53 0.71 3.04 8.93
C ALA A 53 1.70 4.03 9.53
N ALA A 54 3.01 3.74 9.49
CA ALA A 54 4.07 4.66 9.93
C ALA A 54 4.15 5.93 9.06
N LEU A 55 3.74 5.86 7.79
CA LEU A 55 3.59 7.03 6.90
C LEU A 55 2.31 7.85 7.17
N GLY A 56 1.47 7.40 8.11
CA GLY A 56 0.22 8.08 8.46
C GLY A 56 -0.98 7.69 7.60
N ILE A 57 -0.87 6.63 6.79
CA ILE A 57 -2.03 6.05 6.10
C ILE A 57 -2.92 5.33 7.12
N ARG A 58 -4.16 5.80 7.27
CA ARG A 58 -5.11 5.33 8.29
C ARG A 58 -6.34 4.62 7.71
N VAL A 59 -6.49 4.64 6.39
CA VAL A 59 -7.62 4.01 5.71
C VAL A 59 -7.51 2.48 5.76
N PRO A 60 -8.63 1.74 5.68
CA PRO A 60 -8.59 0.28 5.65
C PRO A 60 -7.74 -0.27 4.50
N ILE A 61 -7.00 -1.34 4.77
CA ILE A 61 -6.18 -2.08 3.79
C ILE A 61 -6.78 -3.48 3.64
N LEU A 62 -7.24 -3.80 2.44
CA LEU A 62 -7.89 -5.06 2.09
C LEU A 62 -6.88 -5.93 1.33
N PRO A 63 -6.52 -7.13 1.85
CA PRO A 63 -5.64 -8.04 1.12
C PRO A 63 -6.37 -8.61 -0.10
N GLY A 64 -5.80 -8.43 -1.29
CA GLY A 64 -6.23 -9.14 -2.49
C GLY A 64 -5.70 -10.57 -2.47
N ILE A 65 -6.61 -11.55 -2.49
CA ILE A 65 -6.34 -12.99 -2.56
C ILE A 65 -6.80 -13.52 -3.91
#